data_AF-A0A0F9BZL2-F1
#
_entry.id   AF-A0A0F9BZL2-F1
#
_cell.length_a   1.000
_cell.length_b   1.000
_cell.length_c   1.000
_cell.angle_alpha   90.00
_cell.angle_beta   90.00
_cell.angle_gamma   90.00
#
_symmetry.space_group_name_H-M   'P 1'
#
loop_
_entity.id
_entity.type
_entity.pdbx_description
1 polymer ?
#
loop_
_entity_poly.entity_id
_entity_poly.type
_entity_poly.pdbx_seq_one_letter_code
_entity_poly.pdbx_strand_id
1 'polypeptide(L)'
;MSLNGWTLNLIDAHTLIIQEIEAGAVQKDIAKTYALGLRSQEGFDYKAANEAILKRWSPSGLARIKEMAWSGKCFDVPVQDRQEPK
;
A
#
# COMPACT_ATOMS: atom_id res chain seq x y z
N MET A 1 -10.34 28.23 25.86
CA MET A 1 -9.09 28.09 25.09
C MET A 1 -9.06 26.69 24.52
N SER A 2 -9.32 26.56 23.21
CA SER A 2 -9.34 25.29 22.50
C SER A 2 -7.96 25.02 21.92
N LEU A 3 -7.41 23.85 22.19
CA LEU A 3 -6.62 23.06 21.24
C LEU A 3 -6.93 21.61 21.57
N ASN A 4 -8.01 21.10 20.97
CA ASN A 4 -8.28 19.66 20.95
C ASN A 4 -7.02 18.99 20.41
N GLY A 5 -6.46 18.02 21.13
CA GLY A 5 -5.31 17.25 20.68
C GLY A 5 -5.70 16.43 19.46
N TRP A 6 -5.60 17.01 18.27
CA TRP A 6 -5.71 16.26 17.02
C TRP A 6 -4.40 15.49 16.88
N THR A 7 -4.35 14.28 17.40
CA THR A 7 -3.37 13.30 16.94
C THR A 7 -3.68 13.10 15.46
N LEU A 8 -2.82 13.63 14.58
CA LEU A 8 -2.84 13.28 13.17
C LEU A 8 -2.39 11.82 13.08
N ASN A 9 -3.31 10.88 13.34
CA ASN A 9 -3.13 9.49 12.95
C ASN A 9 -3.16 9.52 11.42
N LEU A 10 -1.99 9.64 10.81
CA LEU A 10 -1.79 9.38 9.40
C LEU A 10 -2.35 7.97 9.18
N ILE A 11 -3.59 7.90 8.70
CA ILE A 11 -4.48 6.72 8.56
C ILE A 11 -3.83 5.45 9.08
N ASP A 12 -4.33 4.93 10.22
CA ASP A 12 -3.91 3.65 10.79
C ASP A 12 -3.57 2.67 9.66
N ALA A 13 -2.26 2.41 9.47
CA ALA A 13 -1.76 1.76 8.27
C ALA A 13 -2.35 0.35 8.09
N HIS A 14 -2.90 -0.22 9.17
CA HIS A 14 -3.55 -1.51 9.21
C HIS A 14 -4.88 -1.51 8.45
N THR A 15 -5.57 -0.37 8.36
CA THR A 15 -6.85 -0.24 7.65
C THR A 15 -6.73 0.37 6.25
N LEU A 16 -5.54 0.84 5.86
CA LEU A 16 -5.34 1.60 4.63
C LEU A 16 -5.73 0.80 3.37
N ILE A 17 -5.34 -0.47 3.25
CA ILE A 17 -5.73 -1.33 2.11
C ILE A 17 -7.24 -1.50 2.02
N ILE A 18 -7.94 -1.58 3.16
CA ILE A 18 -9.38 -1.75 3.20
C ILE A 18 -10.04 -0.48 2.65
N GLN A 19 -9.60 0.69 3.13
CA GLN A 19 -10.11 1.98 2.67
C GLN A 19 -9.81 2.22 1.18
N GLU A 20 -8.62 1.84 0.71
CA GLU A 20 -8.27 1.94 -0.71
C GLU A 20 -9.18 1.06 -1.57
N ILE A 21 -9.46 -0.17 -1.14
CA ILE A 21 -10.39 -1.07 -1.84
C ILE A 21 -11.80 -0.46 -1.89
N GLU A 22 -12.28 0.11 -0.79
CA GLU A 22 -13.58 0.78 -0.70
C GLU A 22 -13.63 2.05 -1.56
N ALA A 23 -12.52 2.79 -1.66
CA ALA A 23 -12.36 3.92 -2.54
C ALA A 23 -12.22 3.53 -4.03
N GLY A 24 -12.23 2.24 -4.35
CA GLY A 24 -12.17 1.74 -5.72
C GLY A 24 -10.75 1.67 -6.30
N ALA A 25 -9.72 1.63 -5.46
CA ALA A 25 -8.33 1.49 -5.89
C ALA A 25 -8.13 0.21 -6.71
N VAL A 26 -7.23 0.30 -7.69
CA VAL A 26 -6.85 -0.83 -8.53
C VAL A 26 -5.74 -1.65 -7.87
N GLN A 27 -5.55 -2.88 -8.34
CA GLN A 27 -4.55 -3.81 -7.80
C GLN A 27 -3.12 -3.23 -7.73
N LYS A 28 -2.76 -2.32 -8.66
CA LYS A 28 -1.44 -1.69 -8.67
C LYS A 28 -1.24 -0.78 -7.46
N ASP A 29 -2.26 0.00 -7.08
CA ASP A 29 -2.17 0.91 -5.94
C ASP A 29 -2.13 0.13 -4.63
N ILE A 30 -2.98 -0.90 -4.50
CA ILE A 30 -2.91 -1.83 -3.37
C ILE A 30 -1.53 -2.50 -3.25
N ALA A 31 -0.91 -2.87 -4.37
CA ALA A 31 0.43 -3.45 -4.35
C ALA A 31 1.51 -2.47 -3.87
N LYS A 32 1.38 -1.16 -4.15
CA LYS A 32 2.29 -0.14 -3.59
C LYS A 32 2.13 -0.08 -2.07
N THR A 33 0.89 -0.01 -1.58
CA THR A 33 0.59 0.05 -0.14
C THR A 33 1.06 -1.23 0.57
N TYR A 34 0.84 -2.39 -0.03
CA TYR A 34 1.36 -3.67 0.46
C TYR A 34 2.89 -3.69 0.51
N ALA A 35 3.56 -3.16 -0.52
CA ALA A 35 5.01 -3.06 -0.56
C ALA A 35 5.57 -2.08 0.47
N LEU A 36 4.84 -1.00 0.77
CA LEU A 36 5.18 -0.09 1.87
C LEU A 36 5.02 -0.79 3.23
N GLY A 37 3.95 -1.57 3.42
CA GLY A 37 3.76 -2.39 4.61
C GLY A 37 4.92 -3.36 4.83
N LEU A 38 5.38 -4.04 3.77
CA LEU A 38 6.55 -4.94 3.81
C LEU A 38 7.85 -4.26 4.22
N ARG A 39 7.98 -2.95 3.97
CA ARG A 39 9.18 -2.16 4.29
C ARG A 39 9.06 -1.44 5.63
N SER A 40 7.85 -1.28 6.15
CA SER A 40 7.61 -0.65 7.44
C SER A 40 8.08 -1.55 8.58
N GLN A 41 8.67 -0.96 9.61
CA GLN A 41 8.99 -1.65 10.86
C GLN A 41 7.78 -1.71 11.81
N GLU A 42 6.69 -1.00 11.49
CA GLU A 42 5.46 -1.04 12.26
C GLU A 42 4.55 -2.19 11.83
N GLY A 43 3.77 -2.72 12.78
CA GLY A 43 3.07 -4.00 12.70
C GLY A 43 1.91 -4.05 11.70
N PHE A 44 2.20 -3.97 10.40
CA PHE A 44 1.21 -4.07 9.33
C PHE A 44 0.37 -5.36 9.45
N ASP A 45 -0.97 -5.23 9.49
CA ASP A 45 -1.87 -6.40 9.57
C ASP A 45 -2.04 -7.06 8.20
N TYR A 46 -1.08 -7.93 7.86
CA TYR A 46 -1.10 -8.71 6.64
C TYR A 46 -2.32 -9.64 6.54
N LYS A 47 -2.89 -10.07 7.67
CA LYS A 47 -4.02 -11.00 7.66
C LYS A 47 -5.27 -10.27 7.19
N ALA A 48 -5.61 -9.15 7.82
CA ALA A 48 -6.74 -8.32 7.44
C ALA A 48 -6.61 -7.81 5.98
N ALA A 49 -5.41 -7.36 5.60
CA ALA A 49 -5.13 -6.95 4.23
C ALA A 49 -5.36 -8.08 3.22
N ASN A 50 -4.82 -9.28 3.47
CA ASN A 50 -4.99 -10.42 2.58
C ASN A 50 -6.47 -10.82 2.46
N GLU A 51 -7.23 -10.82 3.56
CA GLU A 51 -8.66 -11.14 3.57
C GLU A 51 -9.47 -10.12 2.75
N ALA A 52 -9.19 -8.82 2.89
CA ALA A 52 -9.85 -7.77 2.11
C ALA A 52 -9.55 -7.90 0.60
N ILE A 53 -8.29 -8.15 0.25
CA ILE A 53 -7.86 -8.37 -1.13
C ILE A 53 -8.55 -9.61 -1.73
N LEU A 54 -8.59 -10.72 -0.98
CA LEU A 54 -9.24 -11.96 -1.41
C LEU A 54 -10.72 -11.76 -1.69
N LYS A 55 -11.42 -11.05 -0.79
CA LYS A 55 -12.84 -10.71 -0.94
C LYS A 55 -13.11 -9.87 -2.19
N ARG A 56 -12.20 -8.97 -2.56
CA ARG A 56 -12.38 -8.07 -3.71
C ARG A 56 -12.06 -8.74 -5.05
N TRP A 57 -10.97 -9.51 -5.15
CA TRP A 57 -10.46 -9.95 -6.46
C TRP A 57 -10.36 -11.46 -6.68
N SER A 58 -10.21 -12.29 -5.64
CA SER A 58 -9.85 -13.75 -5.66
C SER A 58 -8.41 -14.09 -5.23
N PRO A 59 -8.09 -15.38 -4.97
CA PRO A 59 -6.73 -15.84 -4.70
C PRO A 59 -5.70 -15.48 -5.77
N SER A 60 -6.08 -15.52 -7.06
CA SER A 60 -5.20 -15.13 -8.15
C SER A 60 -4.88 -13.63 -8.12
N GLY A 61 -5.84 -12.80 -7.69
CA GLY A 61 -5.63 -11.37 -7.47
C GLY A 61 -4.65 -11.09 -6.34
N LEU A 62 -4.78 -11.82 -5.22
CA LEU A 62 -3.83 -11.71 -4.10
C LEU A 62 -2.42 -12.10 -4.53
N ALA A 63 -2.26 -13.21 -5.25
CA ALA A 63 -0.96 -13.67 -5.74
C ALA A 63 -0.27 -12.60 -6.60
N ARG A 64 -1.02 -12.02 -7.55
CA ARG A 64 -0.52 -10.94 -8.41
C ARG A 64 -0.10 -9.70 -7.62
N ILE A 65 -0.89 -9.28 -6.63
CA ILE A 65 -0.57 -8.13 -5.77
C ILE A 65 0.73 -8.38 -5.00
N LYS A 66 0.87 -9.56 -4.38
CA LYS A 66 2.09 -9.95 -3.66
C LYS A 66 3.31 -9.99 -4.57
N GLU A 67 3.17 -10.53 -5.78
CA GLU A 67 4.24 -10.56 -6.77
C GLU A 67 4.69 -9.15 -7.17
N MET A 68 3.74 -8.24 -7.44
CA MET A 68 4.05 -6.83 -7.75
C MET A 68 4.69 -6.11 -6.57
N ALA A 69 4.26 -6.40 -5.34
CA ALA A 69 4.79 -5.79 -4.14
C ALA A 69 6.24 -6.23 -3.86
N TRP A 70 6.51 -7.54 -3.92
CA TRP A 70 7.84 -8.09 -3.70
C TRP A 70 8.83 -7.76 -4.81
N SER A 71 8.38 -7.77 -6.07
CA SER A 71 9.25 -7.41 -7.19
C SER A 71 9.55 -5.91 -7.28
N GLY A 72 8.81 -5.07 -6.55
CA GLY A 72 8.91 -3.61 -6.64
C GLY A 72 8.34 -3.02 -7.93
N LYS A 73 7.82 -3.84 -8.86
CA LYS A 73 7.22 -3.40 -10.13
C LYS A 73 5.92 -2.60 -9.97
N CYS A 74 5.40 -2.50 -8.74
CA CYS A 74 4.29 -1.62 -8.40
C CYS A 74 4.68 -0.14 -8.36
N PHE A 75 5.96 0.16 -8.13
CA PHE A 75 6.52 1.51 -8.24
C PHE A 75 6.99 1.69 -9.69
N ASP A 76 6.28 2.54 -10.45
CA ASP A 76 6.86 3.04 -11.69
C ASP A 76 8.13 3.78 -11.29
N VAL A 77 9.29 3.25 -11.66
CA VAL A 77 10.55 3.98 -11.48
C VAL A 77 10.39 5.25 -12.31
N PRO A 78 10.47 6.46 -11.73
CA PRO A 78 10.64 7.63 -12.57
C PRO A 78 11.93 7.37 -13.36
N VAL A 79 11.87 7.56 -14.67
CA VAL A 79 13.09 7.74 -15.46
C VAL A 79 13.83 8.86 -14.74
N GLN A 80 14.85 8.50 -13.96
CA GLN A 80 15.78 9.48 -13.43
C GLN A 80 16.44 10.03 -14.68
N ASP A 81 16.00 11.23 -15.05
CA ASP A 81 16.67 12.03 -16.05
C ASP A 81 18.14 12.06 -15.67
N ARG A 82 18.95 11.46 -16.54
CA ARG A 82 20.40 11.46 -16.45
C ARG A 82 20.84 12.91 -16.54
N GLN A 83 21.01 13.59 -15.41
CA GLN A 83 21.86 14.77 -15.39
C GLN A 83 23.30 14.30 -15.19
N GLU A 84 23.97 14.18 -16.34
CA GLU A 84 25.43 14.11 -16.47
C GLU A 84 26.11 15.25 -15.67
N PRO A 85 27.33 15.02 -15.17
CA PRO A 85 28.00 15.93 -14.25
C PRO A 85 28.32 17.26 -14.94
N LYS A 86 28.25 18.36 -14.18
CA LYS A 86 28.85 19.64 -14.58
C LYS A 86 30.35 19.65 -14.31
#